data_AF-A0A960YZX5-F1
#
_entry.id   AF-A0A960YZX5-F1
#
_cell.length_a   1.000
_cell.length_b   1.000
_cell.length_c   1.000
_cell.angle_alpha   90.00
_cell.angle_beta   90.00
_cell.angle_gamma   90.00
#
_symmetry.space_group_name_H-M   'P 1'
#
loop_
_entity.id
_entity.type
_entity.pdbx_description
1 polymer ?
#
loop_
_entity_poly.entity_id
_entity_poly.type
_entity_poly.pdbx_seq_one_letter_code
_entity_poly.pdbx_strand_id
1 'polypeptide(L)'
;MRKLPLHIKILLGMALGLVYGLCAVYFGWDKFTINFIKPFGTIFLNLLKLIAVPLVFISLVVGVSSLSDISKVRRIGLRTIIIYLCTTVFAVSLGLGVVNIIKPGNSFPESKREELKLKFSKNIESKEDDAAKVKKTGPLQFFVDLFPTNIFKSLTDNGQMLPIITF
;
A
#
# COMPACT_ATOMS: atom_id res chain seq x y z
N MET A 1 17.51 7.70 34.10
CA MET A 1 16.32 7.19 33.38
C MET A 1 16.78 6.54 32.08
N ARG A 2 16.58 5.22 31.89
CA ARG A 2 17.01 4.51 30.67
C ARG A 2 16.20 5.02 29.47
N LYS A 3 16.87 5.47 28.39
CA LYS A 3 16.20 5.91 27.16
C LYS A 3 15.53 4.70 26.51
N LEU A 4 14.21 4.74 26.35
CA LEU A 4 13.47 3.70 25.63
C LEU A 4 13.92 3.64 24.15
N PRO A 5 14.08 2.44 23.57
CA PRO A 5 14.44 2.28 22.16
C PRO A 5 13.29 2.72 21.24
N LEU A 6 13.63 3.14 20.02
CA LEU A 6 12.69 3.79 19.10
C LEU A 6 11.52 2.90 18.68
N HIS A 7 11.78 1.61 18.41
CA HIS A 7 10.74 0.67 18.01
C HIS A 7 9.69 0.48 19.13
N ILE A 8 10.09 0.50 20.40
CA ILE A 8 9.16 0.44 21.54
C ILE A 8 8.33 1.72 21.63
N LYS A 9 8.92 2.89 21.36
CA LYS A 9 8.18 4.15 21.33
C LYS A 9 7.10 4.16 20.24
N ILE A 10 7.41 3.64 19.05
CA ILE A 10 6.45 3.52 17.95
C ILE A 10 5.32 2.56 18.34
N LEU A 11 5.66 1.39 18.88
CA LEU A 11 4.67 0.40 19.32
C LEU A 11 3.75 0.96 20.40
N LEU A 12 4.31 1.67 21.39
CA LEU A 12 3.56 2.32 22.44
C LEU A 12 2.66 3.43 21.88
N GLY A 13 3.15 4.24 20.95
CA GLY A 13 2.37 5.27 20.27
C GLY A 13 1.19 4.69 19.48
N MET A 14 1.40 3.57 18.78
CA MET A 14 0.34 2.85 18.08
C MET A 14 -0.72 2.30 19.04
N ALA A 15 -0.29 1.68 20.14
CA ALA A 15 -1.20 1.15 21.16
C ALA A 15 -2.04 2.27 21.81
N LEU A 16 -1.39 3.37 22.22
CA LEU A 16 -2.08 4.54 22.78
C LEU A 16 -3.01 5.20 21.77
N GLY A 17 -2.61 5.31 20.50
CA GLY A 17 -3.45 5.83 19.42
C GLY A 17 -4.70 4.98 19.18
N LEU A 18 -4.58 3.66 19.26
CA LEU A 18 -5.72 2.73 19.18
C LEU A 18 -6.67 2.90 20.36
N VAL A 19 -6.14 2.92 21.60
CA VAL A 19 -6.95 3.12 22.81
C VAL A 19 -7.66 4.46 22.76
N TYR A 20 -6.96 5.54 22.39
CA TYR A 20 -7.54 6.86 22.22
C TYR A 20 -8.64 6.85 21.15
N GLY A 21 -8.42 6.23 19.99
CA GLY A 21 -9.40 6.14 18.90
C GLY A 21 -10.68 5.44 19.33
N LEU A 22 -10.59 4.35 20.10
CA LEU A 22 -11.76 3.67 20.66
C LEU A 22 -12.52 4.55 21.66
N CYS A 23 -11.80 5.23 22.57
CA CYS A 23 -12.41 6.18 23.51
C CYS A 23 -13.09 7.34 22.77
N ALA A 24 -12.45 7.89 21.74
CA ALA A 24 -13.00 8.99 20.96
C ALA A 24 -14.31 8.61 20.25
N VAL A 25 -14.43 7.38 19.76
CA VAL A 25 -15.69 6.87 19.19
C VAL A 25 -16.76 6.71 20.27
N TYR A 26 -16.40 6.18 21.44
CA TYR A 26 -17.34 5.99 22.55
C TYR A 26 -17.89 7.31 23.12
N PHE A 27 -17.02 8.32 23.27
CA PHE A 27 -17.38 9.64 23.81
C PHE A 27 -17.86 10.65 22.75
N GLY A 28 -17.91 10.28 21.47
CA GLY A 28 -18.37 11.16 20.38
C GLY A 28 -17.41 12.32 20.06
N TRP A 29 -16.11 12.12 20.20
CA TRP A 29 -15.06 13.10 19.88
C TRP A 29 -14.53 12.96 18.44
N ASP A 30 -15.37 12.49 17.52
CA ASP A 30 -15.02 12.22 16.12
C ASP A 30 -14.55 13.50 15.41
N LYS A 31 -15.30 14.60 15.54
CA LYS A 31 -14.97 15.87 14.90
C LYS A 31 -13.65 16.45 15.40
N PHE A 32 -13.42 16.38 16.73
CA PHE A 32 -12.17 16.84 17.32
C PHE A 32 -10.99 16.02 16.81
N THR A 33 -11.12 14.69 16.78
CA THR A 33 -10.07 13.79 16.31
C THR A 33 -9.75 14.04 14.84
N ILE A 34 -10.77 14.23 13.99
CA ILE A 34 -10.60 14.49 12.56
C ILE A 34 -9.95 15.84 12.31
N ASN A 35 -10.31 16.88 13.06
CA ASN A 35 -9.84 18.24 12.79
C ASN A 35 -8.50 18.57 13.45
N PHE A 36 -8.18 17.99 14.61
CA PHE A 36 -6.99 18.36 15.38
C PHE A 36 -5.94 17.25 15.44
N ILE A 37 -6.33 15.98 15.41
CA ILE A 37 -5.36 14.88 15.58
C ILE A 37 -4.95 14.30 14.22
N LYS A 38 -5.91 14.02 13.34
CA LYS A 38 -5.66 13.48 12.01
C LYS A 38 -4.66 14.30 11.17
N PRO A 39 -4.66 15.65 11.18
CA PRO A 39 -3.70 16.42 10.39
C PRO A 39 -2.24 16.10 10.71
N PHE A 40 -1.88 15.82 11.97
CA PHE A 40 -0.53 15.42 12.33
C PHE A 40 -0.13 14.08 11.67
N GLY A 41 -1.04 13.12 11.63
CA GLY A 41 -0.85 11.86 10.89
C GLY A 41 -0.71 12.09 9.39
N THR A 42 -1.53 12.98 8.82
CA THR A 42 -1.44 13.36 7.40
C THR A 42 -0.09 14.01 7.07
N ILE A 43 0.39 14.94 7.90
CA ILE A 43 1.70 15.58 7.74
C ILE A 43 2.80 14.53 7.78
N PHE A 44 2.76 13.62 8.77
CA PHE A 44 3.72 12.53 8.87
C PHE A 44 3.75 11.66 7.60
N LEU A 45 2.59 11.26 7.08
CA LEU A 45 2.49 10.50 5.83
C LEU A 45 3.01 11.29 4.63
N ASN A 46 2.73 12.59 4.55
CA ASN A 46 3.23 13.44 3.48
C ASN A 46 4.75 13.55 3.50
N LEU A 47 5.35 13.66 4.70
CA LEU A 47 6.81 13.68 4.86
C LEU A 47 7.44 12.34 4.45
N LEU A 48 6.83 11.20 4.80
CA LEU A 48 7.29 9.89 4.35
C LEU A 48 7.20 9.73 2.81
N LYS A 49 6.11 10.21 2.20
CA LYS A 49 5.94 10.18 0.73
C LYS A 49 6.94 11.09 0.02
N LEU A 50 7.21 12.27 0.57
CA LEU A 50 8.16 13.23 0.01
C LEU A 50 9.56 12.61 -0.16
N ILE A 51 10.02 11.85 0.83
CA ILE A 51 11.36 11.24 0.80
C ILE A 51 11.40 9.92 0.01
N ALA A 52 10.26 9.25 -0.18
CA ALA A 52 10.23 7.90 -0.74
C ALA A 52 10.76 7.84 -2.18
N VAL A 53 10.23 8.69 -3.08
CA VAL A 53 10.59 8.64 -4.50
C VAL A 53 12.07 9.01 -4.74
N PRO A 54 12.61 10.13 -4.21
CA PRO A 54 14.02 10.48 -4.39
C PRO A 54 14.95 9.42 -3.81
N LEU A 55 14.63 8.88 -2.62
CA LEU A 55 15.45 7.87 -1.97
C LEU A 55 15.54 6.59 -2.80
N VAL A 56 14.40 6.11 -3.33
CA VAL A 56 14.37 4.91 -4.17
C VAL A 56 15.19 5.12 -5.44
N PHE A 57 14.98 6.23 -6.15
CA PHE A 57 15.70 6.53 -7.39
C PHE A 57 17.22 6.59 -7.16
N ILE A 58 17.68 7.39 -6.18
CA ILE A 58 19.10 7.54 -5.87
C ILE A 58 19.70 6.21 -5.41
N SER A 59 19.00 5.47 -4.55
CA SER A 59 19.47 4.17 -4.05
C SER A 59 19.62 3.15 -5.18
N LEU A 60 18.76 3.17 -6.19
CA LEU A 60 18.86 2.27 -7.33
C LEU A 60 20.00 2.66 -8.27
N VAL A 61 20.14 3.95 -8.59
CA VAL A 61 21.24 4.45 -9.43
C VAL A 61 22.60 4.11 -8.80
N VAL A 62 22.76 4.39 -7.51
CA VAL A 62 23.98 4.03 -6.75
C VAL A 62 24.16 2.51 -6.66
N GLY A 63 23.08 1.78 -6.40
CA GLY A 63 23.10 0.32 -6.31
C GLY A 63 23.56 -0.34 -7.62
N VAL A 64 22.99 0.05 -8.76
CA VAL A 64 23.31 -0.52 -10.08
C VAL A 64 24.71 -0.07 -10.53
N SER A 65 25.08 1.19 -10.34
CA SER A 65 26.42 1.71 -10.71
C SER A 65 27.56 1.07 -9.90
N SER A 66 27.29 0.59 -8.68
CA SER A 66 28.28 -0.12 -7.86
C SER A 66 28.60 -1.54 -8.34
N LEU A 67 27.78 -2.10 -9.26
CA LEU A 67 27.94 -3.46 -9.75
C LEU A 67 28.81 -3.49 -11.00
N SER A 68 29.95 -4.16 -10.91
CA SER A 68 30.90 -4.31 -12.03
C SER A 68 30.45 -5.29 -13.13
N ASP A 69 29.51 -6.18 -12.82
CA ASP A 69 28.99 -7.18 -13.77
C ASP A 69 27.47 -7.15 -13.82
N ILE A 70 26.95 -6.65 -14.95
CA ILE A 70 25.52 -6.53 -15.25
C ILE A 70 24.80 -7.90 -15.24
N SER A 71 25.52 -9.00 -15.49
CA SER A 71 24.95 -10.35 -15.47
C SER A 71 24.47 -10.75 -14.09
N LYS A 72 25.08 -10.21 -13.03
CA LYS A 72 24.66 -10.43 -11.64
C LYS A 72 23.30 -9.79 -11.37
N VAL A 73 23.05 -8.59 -11.90
CA VAL A 73 21.75 -7.90 -11.78
C VAL A 73 20.62 -8.75 -12.33
N ARG A 74 20.79 -9.28 -13.55
CA ARG A 74 19.79 -10.17 -14.17
C ARG A 74 19.49 -11.40 -13.32
N ARG A 75 20.53 -12.07 -12.79
CA ARG A 75 20.35 -13.30 -11.99
C ARG A 75 19.65 -13.01 -10.66
N ILE A 76 20.04 -11.93 -9.98
CA ILE A 76 19.42 -11.51 -8.71
C ILE A 76 17.97 -11.11 -8.96
N GLY A 77 17.71 -10.28 -9.98
CA GLY A 77 16.37 -9.84 -10.36
C GLY A 77 15.43 -11.01 -10.65
N LEU A 78 15.86 -11.96 -11.50
CA LEU A 78 15.03 -13.11 -11.85
C LEU A 78 14.75 -14.02 -10.64
N ARG A 79 15.75 -14.27 -9.79
CA ARG A 79 15.56 -15.06 -8.57
C ARG A 79 14.58 -14.39 -7.61
N THR A 80 14.67 -13.07 -7.48
CA THR A 80 13.76 -12.28 -6.64
C THR A 80 12.33 -12.28 -7.18
N ILE A 81 12.13 -12.16 -8.50
CA ILE A 81 10.81 -12.25 -9.13
C ILE A 81 10.17 -13.61 -8.85
N ILE A 82 10.91 -14.70 -9.04
CA ILE A 82 10.40 -16.06 -8.78
C ILE A 82 10.01 -16.21 -7.31
N ILE A 83 10.88 -15.77 -6.39
CA ILE A 83 10.59 -15.82 -4.95
C ILE A 83 9.31 -15.05 -4.63
N TYR A 84 9.17 -13.80 -5.10
CA TYR A 84 7.99 -12.99 -4.83
C TYR A 84 6.72 -13.57 -5.44
N LEU A 85 6.77 -14.13 -6.65
CA LEU A 85 5.62 -14.79 -7.27
C LEU A 85 5.19 -16.01 -6.44
N CYS A 86 6.12 -16.88 -6.07
CA CYS A 86 5.83 -18.05 -5.26
C CYS A 86 5.24 -17.67 -3.89
N THR A 87 5.83 -16.70 -3.18
CA THR A 87 5.33 -16.27 -1.88
C THR A 87 3.98 -15.58 -1.99
N THR A 88 3.75 -14.81 -3.06
CA THR A 88 2.47 -14.11 -3.28
C THR A 88 1.35 -15.10 -3.59
N VAL A 89 1.58 -16.05 -4.50
CA VAL A 89 0.61 -17.11 -4.80
C VAL A 89 0.29 -17.90 -3.53
N PHE A 90 1.30 -18.29 -2.77
CA PHE A 90 1.12 -18.99 -1.50
C PHE A 90 0.28 -18.18 -0.49
N ALA A 91 0.60 -16.89 -0.28
CA ALA A 91 -0.13 -16.01 0.62
C ALA A 91 -1.59 -15.81 0.18
N VAL A 92 -1.84 -15.60 -1.12
CA VAL A 92 -3.18 -15.45 -1.68
C VAL A 92 -3.99 -16.74 -1.54
N SER A 93 -3.39 -17.90 -1.86
CA SER A 93 -4.04 -19.20 -1.68
C SER A 93 -4.43 -19.46 -0.23
N LEU A 94 -3.55 -19.16 0.73
CA LEU A 94 -3.87 -19.26 2.16
C LEU A 94 -4.99 -18.30 2.57
N GLY A 95 -4.90 -17.03 2.15
CA GLY A 95 -5.93 -16.02 2.45
C GLY A 95 -7.30 -16.41 1.91
N LEU A 96 -7.36 -16.89 0.65
CA LEU A 96 -8.58 -17.38 0.03
C LEU A 96 -9.10 -18.65 0.73
N GLY A 97 -8.22 -19.55 1.16
CA GLY A 97 -8.60 -20.73 1.94
C GLY A 97 -9.30 -20.33 3.25
N VAL A 98 -8.67 -19.44 4.03
CA VAL A 98 -9.22 -18.96 5.31
C VAL A 98 -10.54 -18.22 5.10
N VAL A 99 -10.62 -17.32 4.12
CA VAL A 99 -11.84 -16.54 3.84
C VAL A 99 -13.00 -17.43 3.39
N ASN A 100 -12.75 -18.44 2.55
CA ASN A 100 -13.78 -19.36 2.10
C ASN A 100 -14.31 -20.29 3.19
N ILE A 101 -13.50 -20.58 4.22
CA ILE A 101 -13.90 -21.37 5.39
C ILE A 101 -14.69 -20.51 6.38
N ILE A 102 -14.15 -19.35 6.77
CA ILE A 102 -14.74 -18.51 7.83
C ILE A 102 -15.98 -17.75 7.31
N LYS A 103 -16.02 -17.41 6.01
CA LYS A 103 -17.11 -16.65 5.37
C LYS A 103 -17.56 -15.42 6.19
N PRO A 104 -16.64 -14.48 6.50
CA PRO A 104 -16.90 -13.39 7.45
C PRO A 104 -18.05 -12.46 7.03
N GLY A 105 -18.41 -12.43 5.74
CA GLY A 105 -19.55 -11.66 5.24
C GLY A 105 -20.89 -12.09 5.86
N ASN A 106 -21.00 -13.36 6.28
CA ASN A 106 -22.21 -13.89 6.89
C ASN A 106 -22.37 -13.52 8.37
N SER A 107 -21.33 -12.99 9.01
CA SER A 107 -21.34 -12.64 10.44
C SER A 107 -22.03 -11.32 10.76
N PHE A 108 -22.39 -10.52 9.74
CA PHE A 108 -23.08 -9.23 9.94
C PHE A 108 -24.60 -9.36 9.82
N PRO A 109 -25.41 -8.66 10.64
CA PRO A 109 -26.86 -8.56 10.46
C PRO A 109 -27.23 -7.94 9.10
N GLU A 110 -28.35 -8.36 8.49
CA GLU A 110 -28.75 -7.88 7.16
C GLU A 110 -28.90 -6.36 7.08
N SER A 111 -29.48 -5.73 8.11
CA SER A 111 -29.61 -4.26 8.20
C SER A 111 -28.27 -3.53 8.14
N LYS A 112 -27.20 -4.10 8.73
CA LYS A 112 -25.85 -3.54 8.68
C LYS A 112 -25.17 -3.79 7.33
N ARG A 113 -25.49 -4.90 6.65
CA ARG A 113 -24.99 -5.15 5.29
C ARG A 113 -25.56 -4.13 4.29
N GLU A 114 -26.84 -3.81 4.39
CA GLU A 114 -27.47 -2.80 3.54
C GLU A 114 -26.91 -1.40 3.80
N GLU A 115 -26.75 -1.02 5.08
CA GLU A 115 -26.13 0.25 5.45
C GLU A 115 -24.69 0.38 4.89
N LEU A 116 -23.90 -0.69 4.98
CA LEU A 116 -22.55 -0.73 4.43
C LEU A 116 -22.56 -0.67 2.90
N LYS A 117 -23.45 -1.41 2.22
CA LYS A 117 -23.58 -1.34 0.76
C LYS A 117 -23.92 0.08 0.29
N LEU A 118 -24.82 0.78 0.98
CA LEU A 118 -25.18 2.16 0.66
C LEU A 118 -24.05 3.15 0.94
N LYS A 119 -23.32 2.99 2.06
CA LYS A 119 -22.16 3.84 2.39
C LYS A 119 -20.99 3.68 1.43
N PHE A 120 -20.83 2.49 0.87
CA PHE A 120 -19.72 2.17 -0.03
C PHE A 120 -20.12 2.00 -1.50
N SER A 121 -21.39 2.20 -1.89
CA SER A 121 -21.89 2.01 -3.26
C SER A 121 -21.05 2.74 -4.30
N LYS A 122 -20.75 4.03 -4.05
CA LYS A 122 -19.89 4.85 -4.92
C LYS A 122 -18.46 4.31 -5.04
N ASN A 123 -17.93 3.72 -3.97
CA ASN A 123 -16.62 3.06 -4.00
C ASN A 123 -16.69 1.72 -4.74
N ILE A 124 -17.82 1.03 -4.70
CA ILE A 124 -18.03 -0.23 -5.43
C ILE A 124 -18.15 0.06 -6.93
N GLU A 125 -18.95 1.03 -7.34
CA GLU A 125 -19.09 1.45 -8.74
C GLU A 125 -17.74 1.83 -9.38
N SER A 126 -16.94 2.67 -8.69
CA SER A 126 -15.60 3.00 -9.18
C SER A 126 -14.67 1.80 -9.30
N LYS A 127 -14.78 0.81 -8.42
CA LYS A 127 -13.99 -0.43 -8.48
C LYS A 127 -14.48 -1.38 -9.56
N GLU A 128 -15.78 -1.41 -9.84
CA GLU A 128 -16.35 -2.14 -10.97
C GLU A 128 -15.89 -1.56 -12.30
N ASP A 129 -15.87 -0.22 -12.43
CA ASP A 129 -15.34 0.47 -13.59
C ASP A 129 -13.86 0.18 -13.82
N ASP A 130 -13.05 0.21 -12.77
CA ASP A 130 -11.63 -0.13 -12.85
C ASP A 130 -11.41 -1.60 -13.23
N ALA A 131 -12.20 -2.52 -12.68
CA ALA A 131 -12.14 -3.95 -13.06
C ALA A 131 -12.55 -4.15 -14.53
N ALA A 132 -13.56 -3.42 -15.01
CA ALA A 132 -13.99 -3.44 -16.40
C ALA A 132 -12.91 -2.88 -17.34
N LYS A 133 -12.17 -1.84 -16.93
CA LYS A 133 -11.01 -1.34 -17.68
C LYS A 133 -9.92 -2.39 -17.78
N VAL A 134 -9.53 -3.01 -16.66
CA VAL A 134 -8.50 -4.06 -16.64
C VAL A 134 -8.89 -5.26 -17.51
N LYS A 135 -10.17 -5.64 -17.54
CA LYS A 135 -10.65 -6.73 -18.41
C LYS A 135 -10.54 -6.40 -19.91
N LYS A 136 -10.63 -5.12 -20.27
CA LYS A 136 -10.46 -4.63 -21.66
C LYS A 136 -8.99 -4.43 -22.03
N THR A 137 -8.10 -4.39 -21.04
CA THR A 137 -6.67 -4.23 -21.23
C THR A 137 -6.04 -5.53 -21.76
N GLY A 138 -5.13 -5.40 -22.73
CA GLY A 138 -4.41 -6.56 -23.29
C GLY A 138 -3.42 -7.19 -22.29
N PRO A 139 -3.08 -8.48 -22.42
CA PRO A 139 -2.21 -9.18 -21.46
C PRO A 139 -0.79 -8.60 -21.36
N LEU A 140 -0.35 -7.88 -22.40
CA LEU A 140 0.97 -7.25 -22.45
C LEU A 140 0.98 -5.79 -22.00
N GLN A 141 -0.18 -5.21 -21.65
CA GLN A 141 -0.23 -3.80 -21.25
C GLN A 141 0.64 -3.52 -20.03
N PHE A 142 0.73 -4.47 -19.08
CA PHE A 142 1.63 -4.35 -17.94
C PHE A 142 3.09 -4.06 -18.35
N PHE A 143 3.57 -4.70 -19.43
CA PHE A 143 4.92 -4.44 -19.94
C PHE A 143 5.02 -3.09 -20.64
N VAL A 144 3.95 -2.61 -21.26
CA VAL A 144 3.91 -1.26 -21.85
C VAL A 144 3.94 -0.20 -20.76
N ASP A 145 3.15 -0.39 -19.70
CA ASP A 145 3.07 0.52 -18.55
C ASP A 145 4.37 0.55 -17.72
N LEU A 146 5.22 -0.46 -17.89
CA LEU A 146 6.55 -0.51 -17.30
C LEU A 146 7.45 0.63 -17.81
N PHE A 147 7.30 1.03 -19.07
CA PHE A 147 8.15 2.05 -19.68
C PHE A 147 7.44 3.42 -19.67
N PRO A 148 7.91 4.40 -18.87
CA PRO A 148 7.24 5.69 -18.77
C PRO A 148 7.36 6.48 -20.07
N THR A 149 6.29 7.21 -20.41
CA THR A 149 6.33 8.17 -21.53
C THR A 149 7.15 9.43 -21.21
N ASN A 150 7.32 9.76 -19.92
CA ASN A 150 8.13 10.88 -19.45
C ASN A 150 8.66 10.64 -18.02
N ILE A 151 9.98 10.68 -17.86
CA ILE A 151 10.68 10.41 -16.58
C ILE A 151 10.31 11.42 -15.50
N PHE A 152 10.28 12.72 -15.83
CA PHE A 152 9.98 13.78 -14.87
C PHE A 152 8.53 13.71 -14.37
N LYS A 153 7.61 13.28 -15.23
CA LYS A 153 6.22 13.03 -14.82
C LYS A 153 6.15 11.89 -13.81
N SER A 154 6.85 10.79 -14.06
CA SER A 154 6.88 9.66 -13.12
C SER A 154 7.56 9.99 -11.80
N LEU A 155 8.60 10.84 -11.80
CA LEU A 155 9.28 11.29 -10.58
C LEU A 155 8.41 12.19 -9.67
N THR A 156 7.41 12.88 -10.22
CA THR A 156 6.51 13.71 -9.40
C THR A 156 5.29 12.94 -8.88
N ASP A 157 5.00 11.78 -9.46
CA ASP A 157 3.86 10.93 -9.07
C ASP A 157 4.29 9.72 -8.24
N ASN A 158 3.90 9.71 -6.97
CA ASN A 158 4.14 8.58 -6.06
C ASN A 158 3.44 7.28 -6.51
N GLY A 159 2.43 7.36 -7.38
CA GLY A 159 1.76 6.21 -7.98
C GLY A 159 2.57 5.51 -9.07
N GLN A 160 3.61 6.15 -9.61
CA GLN A 160 4.42 5.65 -10.73
C GLN A 160 5.80 5.12 -10.29
N MET A 161 5.90 4.50 -9.11
CA MET A 161 7.17 3.94 -8.61
C MET A 161 7.74 2.85 -9.53
N LEU A 162 6.90 2.00 -10.11
CA LEU A 162 7.37 0.92 -10.97
C LEU A 162 8.11 1.46 -12.23
N PRO A 163 7.56 2.41 -13.00
CA PRO A 163 8.28 3.09 -14.08
C PRO A 163 9.59 3.79 -13.66
N ILE A 164 9.67 4.32 -12.44
CA ILE A 164 10.90 4.95 -11.91
C ILE A 164 12.00 3.92 -11.68
N ILE A 165 11.65 2.70 -11.27
CA ILE A 165 12.61 1.62 -11.01
C ILE A 165 13.18 1.05 -12.30
N THR A 166 12.39 1.06 -13.37
CA THR A 166 12.74 0.44 -14.66
C THR A 166 13.51 1.35 -15.60
N PHE A 167 13.41 2.67 -15.41
CA PHE A 167 14.24 3.65 -16.08
C PHE A 167 15.67 3.64 -15.51
#